data_AF-A0A662CH92-F1
#
_entry.id   AF-A0A662CH92-F1
#
_cell.length_a   1.000
_cell.length_b   1.000
_cell.length_c   1.000
_cell.angle_alpha   90.00
_cell.angle_beta   90.00
_cell.angle_gamma   90.00
#
_symmetry.space_group_name_H-M   'P 1'
#
loop_
_entity.id
_entity.type
_entity.pdbx_description
1 polymer ?
#
loop_
_entity_poly.entity_id
_entity_poly.type
_entity_poly.pdbx_seq_one_letter_code
_entity_poly.pdbx_strand_id
1 'polypeptide(L)'
;GIYAEAQKMLRTLYPDVRTFVGTVEGYPSLDDVVEALKREARSKKVILKPLMVVAGDHAHNDMAGPGKDSWKNVLEAAGFQVEPVLHGLGENDEIAEIVVEHVKDAAKDAGLVVR
;
A
#
# COMPACT_ATOMS: atom_id res chain seq x y z
N GLY A 1 13.32 -7.45 0.56
CA GLY A 1 12.47 -7.24 1.76
C GLY A 1 11.04 -7.66 1.45
N ILE A 2 10.24 -7.99 2.46
CA ILE A 2 8.88 -8.54 2.26
C ILE A 2 7.98 -7.65 1.38
N TYR A 3 8.10 -6.33 1.50
CA TYR A 3 7.32 -5.38 0.67
C TYR A 3 7.78 -5.32 -0.79
N ALA A 4 9.07 -5.54 -1.06
CA ALA A 4 9.57 -5.66 -2.42
C ALA A 4 9.11 -6.96 -3.09
N GLU A 5 9.02 -8.06 -2.34
CA GLU A 5 8.42 -9.31 -2.82
C GLU A 5 6.91 -9.14 -3.05
N ALA A 6 6.20 -8.45 -2.16
CA ALA A 6 4.79 -8.11 -2.36
C ALA A 6 4.58 -7.29 -3.65
N GLN A 7 5.43 -6.29 -3.92
CA GLN A 7 5.41 -5.55 -5.19
C GLN A 7 5.61 -6.47 -6.38
N LYS A 8 6.59 -7.38 -6.32
CA LYS A 8 6.87 -8.34 -7.39
C LYS A 8 5.66 -9.24 -7.65
N MET A 9 5.05 -9.79 -6.59
CA MET A 9 3.86 -10.62 -6.67
C MET A 9 2.68 -9.87 -7.30
N LEU A 10 2.40 -8.63 -6.85
CA LEU A 10 1.34 -7.80 -7.41
C LEU A 10 1.56 -7.53 -8.91
N ARG A 11 2.81 -7.27 -9.32
CA ARG A 11 3.15 -7.09 -10.75
C ARG A 11 3.02 -8.36 -11.57
N THR A 12 3.27 -9.53 -10.98
CA THR A 12 3.09 -10.83 -11.65
C THR A 12 1.61 -11.17 -11.81
N LEU A 13 0.80 -10.94 -10.77
CA LEU A 13 -0.63 -11.23 -10.77
C LEU A 13 -1.44 -10.23 -11.61
N TYR A 14 -1.02 -8.96 -11.61
CA TYR A 14 -1.71 -7.86 -12.28
C TYR A 14 -0.77 -7.11 -13.24
N PRO A 15 -0.32 -7.73 -14.34
CA PRO A 15 0.70 -7.15 -15.23
C PRO A 15 0.27 -5.83 -15.90
N ASP A 16 -1.03 -5.61 -16.07
CA ASP A 16 -1.59 -4.40 -16.66
C ASP A 16 -1.66 -3.23 -15.66
N VAL A 17 -1.54 -3.51 -14.37
CA VAL A 17 -1.52 -2.51 -13.29
C VAL A 17 -0.09 -2.33 -12.81
N ARG A 18 0.52 -1.18 -13.15
CA ARG A 18 1.90 -0.91 -12.74
C ARG A 18 1.95 -0.49 -11.26
N THR A 19 2.07 -1.49 -10.38
CA THR A 19 2.08 -1.30 -8.92
C THR A 19 3.48 -1.00 -8.40
N PHE A 20 3.57 -0.09 -7.43
CA PHE A 20 4.76 0.18 -6.63
C PHE A 20 4.40 0.06 -5.16
N VAL A 21 5.30 -0.47 -4.34
CA VAL A 21 5.11 -0.58 -2.89
C VAL A 21 6.33 0.04 -2.22
N GLY A 22 6.07 0.92 -1.26
CA GLY A 22 7.09 1.36 -0.33
C GLY A 22 6.52 1.61 1.05
N THR A 23 7.40 1.98 1.96
CA THR A 23 7.16 2.02 3.39
C THR A 23 7.56 3.38 3.95
N VAL A 24 6.77 3.92 4.87
CA VAL A 24 7.16 5.12 5.64
C VAL A 24 8.43 4.83 6.44
N GLU A 25 8.47 3.67 7.10
CA GLU A 25 9.61 3.22 7.92
C GLU A 25 10.10 1.86 7.41
N GLY A 26 11.16 1.88 6.59
CA GLY A 26 11.79 0.65 6.08
C GLY A 26 12.18 0.72 4.62
N TYR A 27 12.00 -0.39 3.91
CA TYR A 27 12.37 -0.54 2.50
C TYR A 27 11.29 -1.29 1.70
N PRO A 28 10.96 -0.85 0.47
CA PRO A 28 11.48 0.32 -0.24
C PRO A 28 11.06 1.67 0.36
N SER A 29 11.96 2.65 0.33
CA SER A 29 11.66 4.03 0.79
C SER A 29 10.88 4.84 -0.25
N LEU A 30 10.41 6.03 0.12
CA LEU A 30 9.79 6.97 -0.82
C LEU A 30 10.72 7.34 -1.97
N ASP A 31 12.00 7.60 -1.71
CA ASP A 31 12.98 7.94 -2.74
C ASP A 31 13.18 6.78 -3.74
N ASP A 32 13.22 5.53 -3.24
CA ASP A 32 13.28 4.34 -4.09
C ASP A 32 12.04 4.26 -5.01
N VAL A 33 10.85 4.55 -4.47
CA VAL A 33 9.60 4.55 -5.23
C VAL A 33 9.58 5.66 -6.27
N VAL A 34 10.03 6.88 -5.94
CA VAL A 34 10.12 8.01 -6.87
C VAL A 34 11.04 7.69 -8.04
N GLU A 35 12.24 7.15 -7.78
CA GLU A 35 13.19 6.81 -8.83
C GLU A 35 12.70 5.65 -9.70
N ALA A 36 12.01 4.66 -9.10
CA ALA A 36 11.36 3.60 -9.85
C ALA A 36 10.22 4.13 -10.73
N LEU A 37 9.39 5.04 -10.21
CA LEU A 37 8.33 5.69 -10.97
C LEU A 37 8.89 6.50 -12.15
N LYS A 38 9.93 7.32 -11.95
CA LYS A 38 10.55 8.09 -13.05
C LYS A 38 11.06 7.21 -14.18
N ARG A 39 11.59 6.03 -13.85
CA ARG A 39 12.14 5.08 -14.82
C ARG A 39 11.07 4.23 -15.51
N GLU A 40 10.04 3.83 -14.79
CA GLU A 40 9.15 2.72 -15.19
C GLU A 40 7.69 3.13 -15.42
N ALA A 41 7.26 4.30 -14.93
CA ALA A 41 5.87 4.72 -15.04
C ALA A 41 5.49 5.00 -16.49
N ARG A 42 4.36 4.43 -16.91
CA ARG A 42 3.77 4.66 -18.24
C ARG A 42 2.81 5.85 -18.26
N SER A 43 2.48 6.40 -17.09
CA SER A 43 1.53 7.52 -16.91
C SER A 43 2.05 8.46 -15.81
N LYS A 44 1.65 9.73 -15.90
CA LYS A 44 1.89 10.71 -14.84
C LYS A 44 0.86 10.62 -13.71
N LYS A 45 -0.27 9.96 -13.92
CA LYS A 45 -1.29 9.76 -12.87
C LYS A 45 -0.87 8.63 -11.94
N VAL A 46 -0.85 8.90 -10.64
CA VAL A 46 -0.55 7.96 -9.56
C VAL A 46 -1.74 7.90 -8.60
N ILE A 47 -2.29 6.71 -8.40
CA ILE A 47 -3.24 6.45 -7.32
C ILE A 47 -2.42 6.03 -6.10
N LEU A 48 -2.49 6.80 -5.02
CA LEU A 48 -1.74 6.56 -3.79
C LEU A 48 -2.67 5.95 -2.74
N LYS A 49 -2.46 4.67 -2.41
CA LYS A 49 -3.29 3.91 -1.46
C LYS A 49 -2.47 3.44 -0.26
N PRO A 50 -3.05 3.41 0.95
CA PRO A 50 -2.38 2.82 2.10
C PRO A 50 -2.42 1.30 2.01
N LEU A 51 -1.28 0.64 2.25
CA LEU A 51 -1.20 -0.80 2.46
C LEU A 51 -1.24 -1.11 3.97
N MET A 52 -2.28 -0.63 4.65
CA MET A 52 -2.49 -0.73 6.10
C MET A 52 -3.97 -1.05 6.37
N VAL A 53 -4.26 -1.77 7.47
CA VAL A 53 -5.65 -2.17 7.79
C VAL A 53 -6.57 -0.96 7.94
N VAL A 54 -6.09 0.09 8.61
CA VAL A 54 -6.81 1.37 8.76
C VAL A 54 -6.04 2.48 8.07
N ALA A 55 -6.75 3.44 7.49
CA ALA A 55 -6.17 4.72 7.06
C ALA A 55 -5.93 5.61 8.28
N GLY A 56 -4.94 5.25 9.11
CA GLY A 56 -4.61 5.96 10.35
C GLY A 56 -3.71 7.18 10.15
N ASP A 57 -2.90 7.49 11.16
CA ASP A 57 -2.01 8.67 11.20
C ASP A 57 -1.05 8.72 10.00
N HIS A 58 -0.36 7.61 9.71
CA HIS A 58 0.54 7.52 8.55
C HIS A 58 -0.17 7.79 7.22
N ALA A 59 -1.43 7.38 7.05
CA ALA A 59 -2.17 7.64 5.83
C ALA A 59 -2.53 9.14 5.70
N HIS A 60 -2.93 9.76 6.81
CA HIS A 60 -3.39 11.15 6.83
C HIS A 60 -2.25 12.17 6.84
N ASN A 61 -1.12 11.87 7.47
CA ASN A 61 -0.01 12.80 7.65
C ASN A 61 1.16 12.50 6.71
N ASP A 62 1.71 11.30 6.77
CA ASP A 62 2.91 10.95 6.00
C ASP A 62 2.59 10.68 4.53
N MET A 63 1.44 10.08 4.24
CA MET A 63 1.08 9.74 2.86
C MET A 63 0.37 10.90 2.14
N ALA A 64 -0.67 11.47 2.74
CA ALA A 64 -1.53 12.47 2.10
C ALA A 64 -1.57 13.84 2.82
N GLY A 65 -0.72 14.05 3.82
CA GLY A 65 -0.74 15.26 4.63
C GLY A 65 -0.26 16.51 3.91
N PRO A 66 -0.47 17.69 4.52
CA PRO A 66 -0.10 18.98 3.93
C PRO A 66 1.41 19.27 3.98
N GLY A 67 2.19 18.51 4.75
CA GLY A 67 3.63 18.71 4.90
C GLY A 67 4.40 18.41 3.61
N LYS A 68 5.44 19.19 3.31
CA LYS A 68 6.26 19.03 2.09
C LYS A 68 6.88 17.63 1.92
N ASP A 69 7.08 16.93 3.03
CA ASP A 69 7.70 15.62 3.08
C ASP A 69 6.65 14.49 2.99
N SER A 70 5.36 14.83 2.85
CA SER A 70 4.32 13.83 2.59
C SER A 70 4.51 13.19 1.21
N TRP A 71 4.16 11.92 1.09
CA TRP A 71 4.33 11.17 -0.16
C TRP A 71 3.62 11.86 -1.33
N LYS A 72 2.40 12.35 -1.10
CA LYS A 72 1.66 13.12 -2.08
C LYS A 72 2.50 14.30 -2.59
N ASN A 73 3.00 15.15 -1.69
CA ASN A 73 3.70 16.37 -2.09
C ASN A 73 5.06 16.07 -2.74
N VAL A 74 5.78 15.05 -2.29
CA VAL A 74 7.05 14.62 -2.90
C VAL A 74 6.81 14.07 -4.33
N LEU A 75 5.78 13.25 -4.53
CA LEU A 75 5.43 12.73 -5.84
C LEU A 75 4.94 13.83 -6.79
N GLU A 76 4.14 14.78 -6.29
CA GLU A 76 3.73 15.97 -7.05
C GLU A 76 4.92 16.83 -7.45
N ALA A 77 5.88 17.06 -6.55
CA ALA A 77 7.13 17.77 -6.85
C ALA A 77 8.00 17.04 -7.89
N ALA A 78 7.91 15.70 -7.94
CA ALA A 78 8.54 14.88 -8.98
C ALA A 78 7.78 14.88 -10.33
N GLY A 79 6.69 15.64 -10.44
CA GLY A 79 5.92 15.84 -11.67
C GLY A 79 4.85 14.79 -11.93
N PHE A 80 4.37 14.09 -10.89
CA PHE A 80 3.22 13.20 -10.97
C PHE A 80 1.93 13.90 -10.54
N GLN A 81 0.80 13.46 -11.07
CA GLN A 81 -0.54 13.84 -10.62
C GLN A 81 -1.01 12.78 -9.63
N VAL A 82 -1.09 13.15 -8.36
CA VAL A 82 -1.33 12.17 -7.28
C VAL A 82 -2.77 12.26 -6.80
N GLU A 83 -3.44 11.11 -6.75
CA GLU A 83 -4.78 10.96 -6.21
C GLU A 83 -4.70 10.04 -4.98
N PRO A 84 -4.66 10.59 -3.75
CA PRO A 84 -4.73 9.80 -2.54
C PRO A 84 -6.11 9.18 -2.36
N VAL A 85 -6.16 7.88 -2.05
CA VAL A 85 -7.38 7.17 -1.66
C VAL A 85 -7.22 6.70 -0.22
N LEU A 86 -7.83 7.42 0.72
CA LEU A 86 -7.68 7.22 2.16
C LEU A 86 -8.65 6.15 2.70
N HIS A 87 -8.66 4.97 2.08
CA HIS A 87 -9.38 3.81 2.60
C HIS A 87 -8.38 2.74 3.03
N GLY A 88 -8.52 2.26 4.26
CA GLY A 88 -7.74 1.14 4.79
C GLY A 88 -8.10 -0.17 4.12
N LEU A 89 -7.21 -1.15 4.18
CA LEU A 89 -7.48 -2.49 3.64
C LEU A 89 -8.65 -3.19 4.35
N GLY A 90 -8.90 -2.86 5.62
CA GLY A 90 -10.02 -3.43 6.39
C GLY A 90 -11.40 -2.99 5.90
N GLU A 91 -11.47 -1.98 5.02
CA GLU A 91 -12.72 -1.56 4.36
C GLU A 91 -13.03 -2.40 3.11
N ASN A 92 -12.15 -3.33 2.71
CA ASN A 92 -12.40 -4.28 1.64
C ASN A 92 -12.84 -5.62 2.23
N ASP A 93 -14.08 -6.02 1.94
CA ASP A 93 -14.66 -7.29 2.41
C ASP A 93 -13.81 -8.51 2.04
N GLU A 94 -13.15 -8.52 0.88
CA GLU A 94 -12.26 -9.64 0.48
C GLU A 94 -11.00 -9.71 1.34
N ILE A 95 -10.48 -8.57 1.82
CA ILE A 95 -9.35 -8.57 2.76
C ILE A 95 -9.83 -8.91 4.18
N ALA A 96 -11.00 -8.42 4.57
CA ALA A 96 -11.60 -8.77 5.85
C ALA A 96 -11.81 -10.29 5.95
N GLU A 97 -12.26 -10.95 4.87
CA GLU A 97 -12.41 -12.40 4.82
C GLU A 97 -11.08 -13.13 5.02
N ILE A 98 -9.97 -12.65 4.45
CA ILE A 98 -8.64 -13.23 4.70
C ILE A 98 -8.29 -13.19 6.20
N VAL A 99 -8.60 -12.08 6.88
CA VAL A 99 -8.37 -11.97 8.33
C VAL A 99 -9.28 -12.92 9.11
N VAL A 100 -10.55 -13.07 8.70
CA VAL A 100 -11.50 -14.02 9.29
C VAL A 100 -11.01 -15.45 9.14
N GLU A 101 -10.51 -15.84 7.96
CA GLU A 101 -9.93 -17.16 7.72
C GLU A 101 -8.70 -17.41 8.62
N HIS A 102 -7.80 -16.43 8.76
CA HIS A 102 -6.68 -16.56 9.70
C HIS A 102 -7.14 -16.73 11.16
N VAL A 103 -8.23 -16.08 11.57
CA VAL A 103 -8.82 -16.28 12.91
C VAL A 103 -9.40 -17.68 13.06
N LYS A 104 -10.09 -18.20 12.04
CA LYS A 104 -10.59 -19.59 12.03
C LYS A 104 -9.46 -20.60 12.13
N ASP A 105 -8.37 -20.40 11.39
CA ASP A 105 -7.17 -21.25 11.46
C ASP A 105 -6.56 -21.23 12.86
N ALA A 106 -6.34 -20.04 13.44
CA ALA A 106 -5.80 -19.91 14.79
C ALA A 106 -6.71 -20.54 15.87
N ALA A 107 -8.02 -20.40 15.72
CA ALA A 107 -8.98 -21.02 16.63
C ALA A 107 -8.97 -22.54 16.53
N LYS A 108 -8.89 -23.10 15.31
CA LYS A 108 -8.75 -24.53 15.07
C LYS A 108 -7.47 -25.07 15.70
N ASP A 109 -6.35 -24.38 15.53
CA ASP A 109 -5.06 -24.76 16.15
C ASP A 109 -5.13 -24.72 17.68
N ALA A 110 -5.96 -23.84 18.25
CA ALA A 110 -6.23 -23.74 19.68
C ALA A 110 -7.34 -24.71 20.18
N GLY A 111 -7.95 -25.52 19.30
CA GLY A 111 -9.06 -26.42 19.66
C GLY A 111 -10.38 -25.70 19.97
N LEU A 112 -10.53 -24.44 19.55
CA LEU A 112 -11.74 -23.64 19.71
C LEU A 112 -12.67 -23.79 18.50
N VAL A 113 -13.98 -23.84 18.75
CA VAL A 113 -14.99 -23.87 17.69
C VAL A 113 -15.47 -22.45 17.43
N VAL A 114 -15.12 -21.90 16.27
CA VAL A 114 -15.68 -20.63 15.77
C VAL A 114 -17.02 -20.93 15.10
N ARG A 115 -18.08 -20.25 15.53
CA ARG A 115 -19.44 -20.34 14.96
C ARG A 115 -19.78 -19.08 14.20
#